data_AF-A0A2M7D7R6-F1
#
_entry.id   AF-A0A2M7D7R6-F1
#
_cell.length_a   1.000
_cell.length_b   1.000
_cell.length_c   1.000
_cell.angle_alpha   90.00
_cell.angle_beta   90.00
_cell.angle_gamma   90.00
#
_symmetry.space_group_name_H-M   'P 1'
#
loop_
_entity.id
_entity.type
_entity.pdbx_description
1 polymer ?
#
loop_
_entity_poly.entity_id
_entity_poly.type
_entity_poly.pdbx_seq_one_letter_code
_entity_poly.pdbx_strand_id
1 'polypeptide(L)'
;MKIKDSKNIKYEHLPQIGQSEEYEKIEPNECFLASFERTDDKLILYFKNRSQAVIRALNITGGREIDLIEEKLNGSIGKNYEEILNINL
;
A
#
# COMPACT_ATOMS: atom_id res chain seq x y z
N MET A 1 9.21 11.27 -8.16
CA MET A 1 8.12 10.56 -8.89
C MET A 1 7.11 10.10 -7.85
N LYS A 2 5.79 10.01 -8.08
CA LYS A 2 4.88 9.47 -7.05
C LYS A 2 4.80 7.94 -7.11
N ILE A 3 4.45 7.30 -6.00
CA ILE A 3 4.23 5.84 -5.93
C ILE A 3 3.26 5.39 -7.03
N LYS A 4 2.10 6.05 -7.15
CA LYS A 4 1.07 5.69 -8.14
C LYS A 4 1.49 5.85 -9.61
N ASP A 5 2.50 6.68 -9.87
CA ASP A 5 2.98 7.00 -11.21
C ASP A 5 4.19 6.13 -11.62
N SER A 6 4.71 5.32 -10.68
CA SER A 6 5.83 4.44 -10.97
C SER A 6 5.41 3.27 -11.87
N LYS A 7 6.25 3.00 -12.86
CA LYS A 7 6.14 1.82 -13.74
C LYS A 7 6.91 0.60 -13.20
N ASN A 8 7.67 0.78 -12.12
CA ASN A 8 8.55 -0.25 -11.56
C ASN A 8 7.91 -1.00 -10.39
N ILE A 9 6.77 -0.51 -9.88
CA ILE A 9 5.99 -1.13 -8.81
C ILE A 9 4.54 -1.29 -9.26
N LYS A 10 3.87 -2.30 -8.73
CA LYS A 10 2.45 -2.55 -8.91
C LYS A 10 1.78 -2.51 -7.54
N TYR A 11 0.65 -1.82 -7.44
CA TYR A 11 -0.18 -1.88 -6.25
C TYR A 11 -1.45 -2.68 -6.53
N GLU A 12 -1.84 -3.53 -5.58
CA GLU A 12 -3.02 -4.38 -5.64
C GLU A 12 -3.83 -4.15 -4.37
N HIS A 13 -5.09 -3.79 -4.52
CA HIS A 13 -6.01 -3.73 -3.39
C HIS A 13 -6.52 -5.15 -3.13
N LEU A 14 -6.26 -5.69 -1.94
CA LEU A 14 -6.77 -7.00 -1.57
C LEU A 14 -8.13 -6.82 -0.88
N PRO A 15 -9.18 -7.55 -1.30
CA PRO A 15 -10.46 -7.53 -0.62
C PRO A 15 -10.30 -7.96 0.85
N GLN A 16 -11.15 -7.42 1.73
CA GLN A 16 -11.09 -7.65 3.18
C GLN A 16 -11.01 -9.13 3.54
N ILE A 17 -10.34 -9.43 4.65
CA ILE A 17 -10.49 -10.71 5.34
C ILE A 17 -11.81 -10.65 6.12
N GLY A 18 -12.92 -11.01 5.47
CA GLY A 18 -14.24 -11.07 6.08
C GLY A 18 -15.25 -11.79 5.17
N GLN A 19 -15.86 -12.87 5.67
CA GLN A 19 -16.82 -13.72 4.96
C GLN A 19 -18.23 -13.09 4.83
N SER A 20 -18.35 -11.83 4.42
CA SER A 20 -19.65 -11.19 4.19
C SER A 20 -19.87 -10.97 2.70
N GLU A 21 -20.94 -11.58 2.18
CA GLU A 21 -21.35 -11.69 0.77
C GLU A 21 -21.70 -10.37 0.05
N GLU A 22 -21.25 -9.22 0.53
CA GLU A 22 -21.38 -7.95 -0.19
C GLU A 22 -20.01 -7.28 -0.22
N TYR A 23 -19.42 -7.22 -1.41
CA TYR A 23 -18.18 -6.51 -1.68
C TYR A 23 -18.45 -5.00 -1.52
N GLU A 24 -18.45 -4.50 -0.29
CA GLU A 24 -18.34 -3.07 -0.04
C GLU A 24 -17.04 -2.60 -0.71
N LYS A 25 -17.18 -1.80 -1.78
CA LYS A 25 -16.05 -1.10 -2.38
C LYS A 25 -15.54 -0.11 -1.36
N ILE A 26 -14.47 -0.48 -0.67
CA ILE A 26 -13.82 0.41 0.27
C ILE A 26 -13.06 1.46 -0.54
N GLU A 27 -13.42 2.71 -0.32
CA GLU A 27 -12.74 3.80 -1.00
C GLU A 27 -11.32 4.02 -0.40
N PRO A 28 -10.30 4.32 -1.23
CA PRO A 28 -8.92 4.54 -0.75
C PRO A 28 -8.77 5.63 0.33
N ASN A 29 -9.64 6.63 0.32
CA ASN A 29 -9.66 7.72 1.31
C ASN A 29 -10.15 7.26 2.70
N GLU A 30 -10.84 6.12 2.81
CA GLU A 30 -11.30 5.52 4.06
C GLU A 30 -10.28 4.51 4.65
N CYS A 31 -9.24 4.17 3.87
CA CYS A 31 -8.21 3.20 4.25
C CYS A 31 -7.05 3.87 5.01
N PHE A 32 -7.19 4.04 6.33
CA PHE A 32 -6.13 4.61 7.17
C PHE A 32 -5.10 3.55 7.60
N LEU A 33 -3.81 3.81 7.32
CA LEU A 33 -2.73 2.87 7.60
C LEU A 33 -2.59 2.64 9.11
N ALA A 34 -2.66 1.38 9.51
CA ALA A 34 -2.48 0.93 10.88
C ALA A 34 -1.06 0.36 11.09
N SER A 35 -0.61 -0.48 10.17
CA SER A 35 0.72 -1.07 10.17
C SER A 35 1.10 -1.50 8.76
N PHE A 36 2.35 -1.87 8.55
CA PHE A 36 2.83 -2.45 7.30
C PHE A 36 3.90 -3.50 7.59
N GLU A 37 4.08 -4.42 6.65
CA GLU A 37 5.10 -5.46 6.71
C GLU A 37 5.85 -5.52 5.38
N ARG A 38 7.17 -5.58 5.46
CA ARG A 38 8.05 -5.82 4.33
C ARG A 38 8.26 -7.33 4.15
N THR A 39 8.06 -7.82 2.94
CA THR A 39 8.49 -9.16 2.52
C THR A 39 9.34 -9.00 1.27
N ASP A 40 10.40 -9.79 1.06
CA ASP A 40 11.30 -9.82 -0.12
C ASP A 40 11.07 -8.73 -1.19
N ASP A 41 10.06 -8.88 -2.05
CA ASP A 41 9.76 -8.00 -3.18
C ASP A 41 8.50 -7.14 -3.02
N LYS A 42 7.86 -7.14 -1.85
CA LYS A 42 6.60 -6.45 -1.59
C LYS A 42 6.51 -5.76 -0.21
N LEU A 43 5.60 -4.80 -0.12
CA LEU A 43 5.09 -4.20 1.11
C LEU A 43 3.61 -4.55 1.24
N ILE A 44 3.23 -5.12 2.38
CA ILE A 44 1.84 -5.35 2.75
C ILE A 44 1.41 -4.23 3.68
N LEU A 45 0.37 -3.50 3.31
CA LEU A 45 -0.24 -2.42 4.07
C LEU A 45 -1.48 -2.96 4.77
N TYR A 46 -1.57 -2.76 6.07
CA TYR A 46 -2.73 -3.11 6.90
C TYR A 46 -3.45 -1.84 7.31
N PHE A 47 -4.74 -1.76 7.00
CA PHE A 47 -5.56 -0.59 7.30
C PHE A 47 -6.48 -0.83 8.51
N LYS A 48 -6.89 0.25 9.18
CA LYS A 48 -7.76 0.19 10.38
C LYS A 48 -9.12 -0.44 10.12
N ASN A 49 -9.63 -0.33 8.90
CA ASN A 49 -10.88 -0.94 8.44
C ASN A 49 -10.73 -2.42 8.06
N ARG A 50 -9.62 -3.07 8.45
CA ARG A 50 -9.31 -4.49 8.17
C ARG A 50 -9.10 -4.81 6.68
N SER A 51 -9.01 -3.80 5.82
CA SER A 51 -8.56 -3.98 4.44
C SER A 51 -7.05 -4.09 4.36
N GLN A 52 -6.56 -4.57 3.22
CA GLN A 52 -5.14 -4.71 2.94
C GLN A 52 -4.83 -4.22 1.53
N ALA A 53 -3.63 -3.68 1.36
CA ALA A 53 -3.08 -3.42 0.03
C ALA A 53 -1.66 -3.96 -0.06
N VAL A 54 -1.24 -4.31 -1.26
CA VAL A 54 0.12 -4.77 -1.52
C VAL A 54 0.75 -3.82 -2.52
N ILE A 55 1.99 -3.40 -2.26
CA ILE A 55 2.86 -2.73 -3.22
C ILE A 55 3.99 -3.69 -3.54
N ARG A 56 4.15 -4.10 -4.79
CA ARG A 56 5.14 -5.09 -5.23
C ARG A 56 6.10 -4.49 -6.25
N ALA A 57 7.39 -4.81 -6.14
CA ALA A 57 8.40 -4.52 -7.15
C ALA A 57 8.22 -5.41 -8.39
N LEU A 58 8.27 -4.80 -9.58
CA LEU A 58 8.23 -5.52 -10.87
C LEU A 58 9.61 -5.81 -11.44
N ASN A 59 10.64 -5.10 -10.97
CA ASN A 59 12.02 -5.21 -11.43
C ASN A 59 13.00 -4.74 -10.34
N ILE A 60 14.31 -4.84 -10.61
CA ILE A 60 15.38 -4.45 -9.68
C ILE A 60 15.25 -2.97 -9.23
N THR A 61 14.87 -2.07 -10.14
CA THR A 61 14.62 -0.66 -9.81
C THR A 61 13.42 -0.52 -8.87
N GLY A 62 12.37 -1.32 -9.11
CA GLY A 62 11.21 -1.41 -8.23
C GLY A 62 11.58 -1.85 -6.81
N GLY A 63 12.56 -2.75 -6.66
CA GLY A 63 13.08 -3.14 -5.34
C GLY A 63 13.61 -1.93 -4.56
N ARG A 64 14.41 -1.08 -5.21
CA ARG A 64 14.93 0.16 -4.60
C ARG A 64 13.80 1.15 -4.26
N GLU A 65 12.77 1.23 -5.10
CA GLU A 65 11.61 2.06 -4.83
C GLU A 65 10.84 1.54 -3.60
N ILE A 66 10.69 0.23 -3.44
CA ILE A 66 10.06 -0.35 -2.25
C ILE A 66 10.83 0.06 -0.98
N ASP A 67 12.16 0.04 -0.99
CA ASP A 67 12.97 0.43 0.17
C ASP A 67 12.72 1.91 0.55
N LEU A 68 12.58 2.79 -0.46
CA LEU A 68 12.21 4.20 -0.23
C LEU A 68 10.77 4.36 0.30
N ILE A 69 9.85 3.52 -0.16
CA ILE A 69 8.46 3.53 0.32
C ILE A 69 8.43 3.09 1.78
N GLU A 70 9.15 2.03 2.15
CA GLU A 70 9.24 1.52 3.51
C GLU A 70 9.71 2.60 4.50
N GLU A 71 10.77 3.33 4.15
CA GLU A 71 11.28 4.45 4.96
C GLU A 71 10.18 5.50 5.18
N LYS A 72 9.44 5.86 4.12
CA LYS A 72 8.39 6.89 4.18
C LYS A 72 7.11 6.41 4.88
N LEU A 73 6.85 5.10 4.89
CA LEU A 73 5.69 4.52 5.57
C LEU A 73 5.79 4.59 7.09
N ASN A 74 7.00 4.53 7.66
CA ASN A 74 7.21 4.73 9.10
C ASN A 74 6.61 6.06 9.61
N GLY A 75 6.69 7.12 8.80
CA GLY A 75 6.10 8.43 9.09
C GLY A 75 4.67 8.63 8.57
N SER A 76 4.03 7.59 8.04
CA SER A 76 2.72 7.66 7.38
C SER A 76 1.64 6.83 8.07
N ILE A 77 1.92 6.30 9.27
CA ILE A 77 0.89 5.68 10.12
C ILE A 77 -0.23 6.68 10.39
N GLY A 78 -1.47 6.27 10.15
CA GLY A 78 -2.65 7.11 10.28
C GLY A 78 -2.98 7.98 9.06
N LYS A 79 -2.17 7.96 7.99
CA LYS A 79 -2.55 8.54 6.68
C LYS A 79 -3.44 7.58 5.91
N ASN A 80 -4.30 8.12 5.05
CA ASN A 80 -5.13 7.30 4.18
C ASN A 80 -4.34 6.75 2.98
N TYR A 81 -4.91 5.77 2.28
CA TYR A 81 -4.23 5.08 1.19
C TYR A 81 -3.98 6.00 -0.02
N GLU A 82 -4.86 6.96 -0.29
CA GLU A 82 -4.65 7.96 -1.33
C GLU A 82 -3.44 8.86 -1.02
N GLU A 83 -3.27 9.28 0.22
CA GLU A 83 -2.10 10.05 0.66
C GLU A 83 -0.82 9.24 0.49
N ILE A 84 -0.85 7.94 0.84
CA ILE A 84 0.28 7.02 0.64
C ILE A 84 0.64 6.93 -0.84
N LEU A 85 -0.33 6.68 -1.71
CA LEU A 85 -0.11 6.60 -3.16
C LEU A 85 0.42 7.90 -3.79
N ASN A 86 0.20 9.04 -3.12
CA ASN A 86 0.71 10.34 -3.54
C ASN A 86 2.09 10.70 -2.95
N ILE A 87 2.71 9.84 -2.15
CA ILE A 87 4.08 10.03 -1.64
C ILE A 87 5.05 10.10 -2.83
N ASN A 88 5.95 11.07 -2.77
CA ASN A 88 7.07 11.14 -3.70
C ASN A 88 8.10 10.06 -3.33
N LEU A 89 8.51 9.25 -4.29
CA LEU A 89 9.70 8.40 -4.31
C LEU A 89 10.94 9.26 -4.50
#